data_AF-A0A4P2QFA1-F1
#
_entry.id   AF-A0A4P2QFA1-F1
#
_cell.length_a   1.000
_cell.length_b   1.000
_cell.length_c   1.000
_cell.angle_alpha   90.00
_cell.angle_beta   90.00
_cell.angle_gamma   90.00
#
_symmetry.space_group_name_H-M   'P 1'
#
loop_
_entity.id
_entity.type
_entity.pdbx_description
1 polymer ?
#
loop_
_entity_poly.entity_id
_entity_poly.type
_entity_poly.pdbx_seq_one_letter_code
_entity_poly.pdbx_strand_id
1 'polypeptide(L)' 'MNDRETRRVLTEEDLTYLAERACALEAHAVSPWERDRLWASVLAAQMEARTHAEREAVAEARGAIQVLDAIERHFVRRDE' A
#
# COMPACT_ATOMS: atom_id res chain seq x y z
N MET A 1 6.35 32.66 13.94
CA MET A 1 6.56 31.25 13.58
C MET A 1 5.65 30.94 12.42
N ASN A 2 6.22 30.64 11.25
CA ASN A 2 5.48 30.35 10.04
C ASN A 2 5.32 28.82 9.99
N ASP A 3 4.24 28.28 10.56
CA ASP A 3 3.95 26.83 10.68
C ASP A 3 3.75 26.10 9.33
N ARG A 4 4.20 26.68 8.21
CA ARG A 4 4.02 26.17 6.84
C ARG A 4 5.27 25.51 6.24
N GLU A 5 6.43 25.57 6.89
CA GLU A 5 7.72 25.18 6.29
C GLU A 5 8.09 23.69 6.34
N THR A 6 7.21 22.78 6.77
CA THR A 6 7.53 21.34 6.64
C THR A 6 6.31 20.44 6.45
N ARG A 7 5.35 20.86 5.62
CA ARG A 7 4.45 19.86 5.03
C ARG A 7 5.27 19.07 4.00
N ARG A 8 6.06 18.09 4.46
CA ARG A 8 6.62 17.06 3.58
C ARG A 8 5.42 16.38 2.95
N VAL A 9 5.12 16.78 1.72
CA VAL A 9 4.02 16.19 0.98
C VAL A 9 4.57 14.86 0.45
N LEU A 10 3.91 13.77 0.79
CA LEU A 10 4.32 12.46 0.30
C LEU A 10 4.10 12.43 -1.22
N THR A 11 4.95 11.67 -1.90
CA THR A 11 4.90 11.42 -3.33
C THR A 11 4.50 9.98 -3.61
N GLU A 12 4.21 9.64 -4.87
CA GLU A 12 4.01 8.25 -5.28
C GLU A 12 5.29 7.40 -5.13
N GLU A 13 6.47 8.01 -5.22
CA GLU A 13 7.74 7.34 -4.92
C GLU A 13 7.83 6.96 -3.45
N ASP A 14 7.38 7.83 -2.53
CA ASP A 14 7.32 7.50 -1.10
C ASP A 14 6.34 6.34 -0.83
N LEU A 15 5.21 6.29 -1.54
CA LEU A 15 4.28 5.16 -1.45
C LEU A 15 4.90 3.86 -1.96
N THR A 16 5.63 3.93 -3.08
CA THR A 16 6.37 2.78 -3.62
C THR A 16 7.37 2.26 -2.59
N TYR A 17 8.15 3.16 -1.99
CA TYR A 17 9.10 2.82 -0.93
C TYR A 17 8.40 2.17 0.27
N LEU A 18 7.29 2.73 0.74
CA LEU A 18 6.55 2.16 1.87
C LEU A 18 5.97 0.78 1.55
N ALA A 19 5.47 0.57 0.34
CA ALA A 19 4.96 -0.72 -0.12
C ALA A 19 6.07 -1.78 -0.18
N GLU A 20 7.24 -1.43 -0.73
CA GLU A 20 8.41 -2.33 -0.81
C GLU A 20 8.95 -2.71 0.58
N ARG A 21 8.75 -1.87 1.59
CA ARG A 21 9.18 -2.13 2.98
C ARG A 21 8.13 -2.89 3.80
N ALA A 22 6.91 -3.04 3.32
CA ALA A 22 5.86 -3.76 4.02
C ALA A 22 6.00 -5.27 3.78
N CYS A 23 6.46 -6.03 4.78
CA CYS A 23 6.63 -7.49 4.65
C CYS A 23 5.34 -8.20 4.19
N ALA A 24 4.18 -7.71 4.63
CA ALA A 24 2.87 -8.23 4.24
C ALA A 24 2.59 -8.12 2.72
N LEU A 25 3.31 -7.25 2.02
CA LEU A 25 3.18 -7.04 0.57
C LEU A 25 4.33 -7.66 -0.23
N GLU A 26 5.29 -8.34 0.40
CA GLU A 26 6.46 -8.90 -0.28
C GLU A 26 6.05 -9.87 -1.41
N ALA A 27 5.03 -10.69 -1.18
CA ALA A 27 4.47 -11.62 -2.17
C ALA A 27 3.66 -10.93 -3.28
N HIS A 28 3.34 -9.65 -3.12
CA HIS A 28 2.47 -8.86 -4.00
C HIS A 28 3.17 -7.64 -4.60
N ALA A 29 4.44 -7.41 -4.27
CA ALA A 29 5.14 -6.17 -4.53
C ALA A 29 5.15 -5.83 -6.03
N VAL A 30 4.56 -4.68 -6.35
CA VAL A 30 4.63 -4.06 -7.67
C VAL A 30 5.40 -2.76 -7.49
N SER A 31 6.51 -2.63 -8.21
CA SER A 31 7.26 -1.39 -8.35
C SER A 31 7.09 -0.93 -9.80
N PRO A 32 6.53 0.26 -10.05
CA PRO A 32 6.14 1.31 -9.10
C PRO A 32 4.80 1.04 -8.37
N TRP A 33 4.44 1.89 -7.39
CA TRP A 33 3.13 1.87 -6.70
C TRP A 33 1.98 1.89 -7.72
N GLU A 34 1.33 0.73 -7.89
CA GLU A 34 0.15 0.56 -8.73
C GLU A 34 -1.00 0.01 -7.89
N ARG A 35 -1.77 0.91 -7.29
CA ARG A 35 -2.86 0.58 -6.34
C ARG A 35 -3.78 -0.54 -6.83
N ASP A 36 -4.32 -0.38 -8.03
CA ASP A 36 -5.32 -1.31 -8.57
C ASP A 36 -4.72 -2.70 -8.86
N ARG A 37 -3.44 -2.74 -9.26
CA ARG A 37 -2.70 -3.99 -9.51
C ARG A 37 -2.36 -4.72 -8.22
N LEU A 38 -1.99 -4.00 -7.16
CA LEU A 38 -1.80 -4.55 -5.82
C LEU A 38 -3.10 -5.15 -5.27
N TRP A 39 -4.21 -4.42 -5.39
CA TRP A 39 -5.53 -4.93 -5.01
C TRP A 39 -5.90 -6.19 -5.78
N ALA A 40 -5.71 -6.20 -7.10
CA ALA A 40 -6.00 -7.38 -7.93
C ALA A 40 -5.17 -8.61 -7.49
N SER A 41 -3.88 -8.42 -7.18
CA SER A 41 -2.99 -9.47 -6.69
C SER A 41 -3.45 -10.05 -5.35
N VAL A 42 -3.78 -9.20 -4.38
CA VAL A 42 -4.27 -9.64 -3.06
C VAL A 42 -5.64 -10.32 -3.16
N LEU A 43 -6.54 -9.83 -4.02
CA LEU A 43 -7.83 -10.46 -4.25
C LEU A 43 -7.69 -11.85 -4.89
N ALA A 44 -6.77 -12.01 -5.85
CA ALA A 44 -6.46 -13.32 -6.42
C ALA A 44 -5.95 -14.29 -5.35
N ALA A 45 -4.99 -13.86 -4.52
CA ALA A 45 -4.49 -14.69 -3.42
C ALA A 45 -5.58 -15.02 -2.39
N GLN A 46 -6.51 -14.11 -2.13
CA GLN A 46 -7.66 -14.38 -1.27
C GLN A 46 -8.55 -15.49 -1.82
N MET A 47 -8.77 -15.51 -3.14
CA MET A 47 -9.57 -16.55 -3.81
C MET A 47 -8.87 -17.91 -3.79
N GLU A 48 -7.54 -17.93 -3.77
CA GLU A 48 -6.73 -19.15 -3.79
C GLU A 48 -6.42 -19.73 -2.41
N ALA A 49 -6.53 -18.93 -1.33
CA ALA A 49 -6.18 -19.31 0.04
C ALA A 49 -7.00 -20.49 0.58
N ARG A 50 -6.33 -21.59 0.94
CA ARG A 50 -6.93 -22.85 1.41
C ARG A 50 -6.70 -23.09 2.89
N THR A 51 -5.62 -22.56 3.43
CA THR A 51 -5.18 -22.76 4.82
C THR A 51 -5.48 -21.53 5.68
N HIS A 52 -5.43 -21.71 7.00
CA HIS A 52 -5.55 -20.60 7.94
C HIS A 52 -4.42 -19.58 7.75
N ALA A 53 -3.17 -20.06 7.63
CA ALA A 53 -2.00 -19.20 7.47
C ALA A 53 -2.07 -18.35 6.20
N GLU A 54 -2.51 -18.94 5.07
CA GLU A 54 -2.71 -18.19 3.82
C GLU A 54 -3.80 -17.10 3.98
N ARG A 55 -4.88 -17.41 4.68
CA ARG A 55 -5.96 -16.44 4.94
C ARG A 55 -5.50 -15.30 5.86
N GLU A 56 -4.69 -15.61 6.87
CA GLU A 56 -4.07 -14.59 7.73
C GLU A 56 -3.12 -13.70 6.94
N ALA A 57 -2.24 -14.28 6.12
CA ALA A 57 -1.31 -13.53 5.28
C ALA A 57 -2.05 -12.58 4.32
N VAL A 58 -3.12 -13.05 3.67
CA VAL A 58 -3.98 -12.20 2.82
C VAL A 58 -4.66 -11.10 3.62
N ALA A 59 -5.14 -11.38 4.83
CA ALA A 59 -5.77 -10.37 5.69
C ALA A 59 -4.77 -9.27 6.09
N GLU A 60 -3.53 -9.66 6.39
CA GLU A 60 -2.43 -8.74 6.68
C GLU A 60 -2.08 -7.88 5.45
N ALA A 61 -1.91 -8.51 4.27
CA ALA A 61 -1.66 -7.82 3.01
C ALA A 61 -2.77 -6.80 2.68
N ARG A 62 -4.03 -7.19 2.84
CA ARG A 62 -5.17 -6.29 2.65
C ARG A 62 -5.13 -5.10 3.61
N GLY A 63 -4.82 -5.33 4.88
CA GLY A 63 -4.66 -4.27 5.87
C GLY A 63 -3.55 -3.28 5.50
N ALA A 64 -2.42 -3.80 5.01
CA ALA A 64 -1.31 -2.96 4.54
C ALA A 64 -1.72 -2.08 3.34
N ILE A 65 -2.42 -2.64 2.34
CA ILE A 65 -2.93 -1.84 1.21
C ILE A 65 -3.91 -0.76 1.68
N GLN A 66 -4.82 -1.07 2.60
CA GLN A 66 -5.78 -0.09 3.13
C GLN A 66 -5.09 1.10 3.82
N VAL A 67 -3.98 0.86 4.53
CA VAL A 67 -3.16 1.93 5.12
C VAL A 67 -2.52 2.78 4.04
N LEU A 68 -1.93 2.17 3.01
CA LEU A 68 -1.30 2.90 1.91
C LEU A 68 -2.32 3.70 1.09
N ASP A 69 -3.53 3.17 0.86
CA ASP A 69 -4.65 3.89 0.24
C ASP A 69 -5.05 5.14 1.06
N ALA A 70 -5.08 5.01 2.40
CA ALA A 70 -5.37 6.14 3.27
C ALA A 70 -4.24 7.18 3.21
N ILE A 71 -2.98 6.74 3.14
CA ILE A 71 -1.83 7.63 2.98
C ILE A 71 -1.92 8.38 1.65
N GLU A 72 -2.16 7.67 0.55
CA GLU A 72 -2.34 8.24 -0.78
C GLU A 72 -3.46 9.30 -0.78
N ARG A 73 -4.63 8.96 -0.24
CA ARG A 73 -5.81 9.82 -0.26
C ARG A 73 -5.64 11.10 0.56
N HIS A 74 -4.91 11.06 1.66
CA HIS A 74 -4.90 12.14 2.65
C HIS A 74 -3.57 12.91 2.71
N PHE A 75 -2.48 12.33 2.22
CA PHE A 75 -1.14 12.86 2.44
C PHE A 75 -0.27 12.94 1.17
N VAL A 76 -0.67 12.32 0.06
CA VAL A 76 0.03 12.44 -1.23
C VAL A 76 -0.49 13.63 -2.02
N ARG A 77 0.42 14.42 -2.57
CA ARG A 77 0.06 15.54 -3.44
C ARG A 77 -0.49 14.97 -4.74
N ARG A 78 -1.71 15.35 -5.09
CA ARG A 78 -2.17 15.28 -6.48
C ARG A 78 -2.03 16.70 -7.00
N ASP A 79 -1.08 16.90 -7.91
CA ASP A 79 -1.05 18.14 -8.69
C ASP A 79 -2.29 18.08 -9.59
N GLU A 80 -3.35 18.80 -9.19
CA GLU A 80 -4.46 19.15 -10.09
C GLU A 80 -3.98 20.16 -11.14
#